data_AF-E4UWL8-F1
#
_entry.id   AF-E4UWL8-F1
#
_cell.length_a   1.000
_cell.length_b   1.000
_cell.length_c   1.000
_cell.angle_alpha   90.00
_cell.angle_beta   90.00
_cell.angle_gamma   90.00
#
_symmetry.space_group_name_H-M   'P 1'
#
loop_
_entity.id
_entity.type
_entity.pdbx_description
1 polymer ?
#
loop_
_entity_poly.entity_id
_entity_poly.type
_entity_poly.pdbx_seq_one_letter_code
_entity_poly.pdbx_strand_id
1 'polypeptide(L)'
;MEETLLTPPATPADGQEARSEAEVVKAIDDLLERYLRLLDEQQQLQEAIGKQFANGFFSLARANHSCPPGRRYGEDYYDERMKATRQVEITMTATADRLKASPDVSTPAFKTVTIETKPDPNSDKDAEEEEAGTDTPSTDENQAQTQTQPETKEAKTKRKGSSSPNPLHWFGILVPPPLRNAQEAFVGAVAGPIPTLAGVVSEMREVERKVEGLRQLLGINH
;
A
#
# COMPACT_ATOMS: atom_id res chain seq x y z
N MET A 1 75.99 -40.34 28.73
CA MET A 1 74.56 -40.45 29.07
C MET A 1 74.10 -39.04 29.31
N GLU A 2 73.46 -38.43 28.32
CA GLU A 2 72.98 -37.06 28.39
C GLU A 2 71.47 -37.12 28.18
N GLU A 3 70.71 -36.93 29.26
CA GLU A 3 69.24 -36.86 29.19
C GLU A 3 68.84 -35.46 28.71
N THR A 4 68.39 -35.39 27.46
CA THR A 4 67.78 -34.18 26.90
C THR A 4 66.36 -34.02 27.43
N LEU A 5 66.19 -33.13 28.41
CA LEU A 5 64.87 -32.78 28.96
C LEU A 5 63.99 -32.12 27.89
N LEU A 6 62.91 -32.79 27.52
CA LEU A 6 61.85 -32.25 26.68
C LEU A 6 61.02 -31.22 27.45
N THR A 7 61.11 -29.96 27.05
CA THR A 7 60.13 -28.94 27.44
C THR A 7 58.79 -29.17 26.73
N PRO A 8 57.64 -29.12 27.42
CA PRO A 8 56.34 -29.20 26.77
C PRO A 8 56.08 -27.93 25.94
N PRO A 9 55.38 -28.03 24.80
CA PRO A 9 54.97 -26.86 24.03
C PRO A 9 53.90 -26.06 24.79
N ALA A 10 54.05 -24.73 24.82
CA ALA A 10 53.01 -23.85 25.32
C ALA A 10 51.85 -23.77 24.30
N THR A 11 50.64 -24.15 24.72
CA THR A 11 49.40 -23.98 23.94
C THR A 11 48.73 -22.66 24.34
N PRO A 12 48.52 -21.70 23.42
CA PRO A 12 47.77 -20.48 23.69
C PRO A 12 46.45 -20.37 22.89
N ALA A 13 46.00 -21.45 22.22
CA ALA A 13 44.92 -21.40 21.23
C ALA A 13 43.50 -21.17 21.83
N ASP A 14 43.14 -21.89 22.89
CA ASP A 14 41.78 -21.87 23.48
C ASP A 14 41.26 -20.45 23.81
N GLY A 15 42.17 -19.54 24.18
CA GLY A 15 41.83 -18.16 24.56
C GLY A 15 41.39 -17.26 23.38
N GLN A 16 41.69 -17.63 22.13
CA GLN A 16 41.21 -16.90 20.95
C GLN A 16 39.85 -17.41 20.48
N GLU A 17 39.64 -18.73 20.49
CA GLU A 17 38.37 -19.33 20.07
C GLU A 17 37.24 -18.96 21.04
N ALA A 18 37.44 -19.12 22.35
CA ALA A 18 36.46 -18.72 23.36
C ALA A 18 36.13 -17.20 23.34
N ARG A 19 37.08 -16.36 22.91
CA ARG A 19 36.85 -14.92 22.73
C ARG A 19 36.00 -14.64 21.49
N SER A 20 36.22 -15.36 20.39
CA SER A 20 35.39 -15.26 19.19
C SER A 20 33.96 -15.77 19.43
N GLU A 21 33.79 -16.84 20.21
CA GLU A 21 32.48 -17.36 20.61
C GLU A 21 31.68 -16.33 21.41
N ALA A 22 32.31 -15.71 22.42
CA ALA A 22 31.71 -14.64 23.22
C ALA A 22 31.33 -13.39 22.38
N GLU A 23 32.13 -13.07 21.36
CA GLU A 23 31.82 -11.98 20.41
C GLU A 23 30.60 -12.32 19.53
N VAL A 24 30.44 -13.58 19.09
CA VAL A 24 29.26 -14.03 18.33
C VAL A 24 28.01 -14.09 19.20
N VAL A 25 28.09 -14.61 20.43
CA VAL A 25 26.97 -14.61 21.39
C VAL A 25 26.48 -13.19 21.65
N LYS A 26 27.39 -12.25 21.90
CA LYS A 26 27.03 -10.84 22.08
C LYS A 26 26.35 -10.25 20.84
N ALA A 27 26.83 -10.58 19.64
CA ALA A 27 26.19 -10.12 18.40
C ALA A 27 24.77 -10.72 18.21
N ILE A 28 24.50 -11.92 18.70
CA ILE A 28 23.15 -12.50 18.75
C ILE A 28 22.27 -11.72 19.74
N ASP A 29 22.76 -11.41 20.94
CA ASP A 29 22.01 -10.64 21.93
C ASP A 29 21.66 -9.23 21.41
N ASP A 30 22.62 -8.52 20.79
CA ASP A 30 22.41 -7.21 20.17
C ASP A 30 21.34 -7.29 19.03
N LEU A 31 21.29 -8.38 18.26
CA LEU A 31 20.27 -8.62 17.24
C LEU A 31 18.90 -8.97 17.83
N LEU A 32 18.85 -9.75 18.91
CA LEU A 32 17.61 -10.09 19.61
C LEU A 32 17.00 -8.84 20.28
N GLU A 33 17.82 -7.96 20.86
CA GLU A 33 17.34 -6.66 21.37
C GLU A 33 16.71 -5.83 20.23
N ARG A 34 17.36 -5.76 19.07
CA ARG A 34 16.82 -5.08 17.89
C ARG A 34 15.51 -5.72 17.42
N TYR A 35 15.42 -7.04 17.40
CA TYR A 35 14.19 -7.77 17.04
C TYR A 35 13.02 -7.43 17.98
N LEU A 36 13.26 -7.40 19.29
CA LEU A 36 12.23 -7.05 20.28
C LEU A 36 11.71 -5.61 20.12
N ARG A 37 12.59 -4.66 19.78
CA ARG A 37 12.19 -3.27 19.46
C ARG A 37 11.36 -3.19 18.19
N LEU A 38 11.74 -3.93 17.14
CA LEU A 38 10.96 -4.01 15.89
C LEU A 38 9.59 -4.65 16.10
N LEU A 39 9.48 -5.64 17.01
CA LEU A 39 8.21 -6.29 17.36
C LEU A 39 7.25 -5.32 18.07
N ASP A 40 7.76 -4.52 19.02
CA ASP A 40 6.98 -3.45 19.68
C ASP A 40 6.49 -2.41 18.65
N GLU A 41 7.38 -1.94 17.76
CA GLU A 41 6.99 -1.04 16.66
C GLU A 41 5.94 -1.67 15.74
N GLN A 42 6.09 -2.95 15.38
CA GLN A 42 5.14 -3.71 14.58
C GLN A 42 3.75 -3.73 15.24
N GLN A 43 3.67 -4.00 16.55
CA GLN A 43 2.41 -4.02 17.30
C GLN A 43 1.78 -2.63 17.35
N GLN A 44 2.55 -1.58 17.65
CA GLN A 44 2.05 -0.20 17.68
C GLN A 44 1.51 0.25 16.31
N LEU A 45 2.19 -0.12 15.22
CA LEU A 45 1.73 0.15 13.86
C LEU A 45 0.44 -0.62 13.52
N GLN A 46 0.34 -1.90 13.89
CA GLN A 46 -0.90 -2.68 13.71
C GLN A 46 -2.08 -2.07 14.48
N GLU A 47 -1.88 -1.61 15.71
CA GLU A 47 -2.91 -0.90 16.47
C GLU A 47 -3.31 0.42 15.80
N ALA A 48 -2.35 1.20 15.29
CA ALA A 48 -2.63 2.44 14.58
C ALA A 48 -3.44 2.20 13.29
N ILE A 49 -3.09 1.15 12.54
CA ILE A 49 -3.84 0.68 11.37
C ILE A 49 -5.27 0.29 11.76
N GLY A 50 -5.43 -0.51 12.81
CA GLY A 50 -6.73 -0.94 13.32
C GLY A 50 -7.62 0.24 13.72
N LYS A 51 -7.06 1.23 14.43
CA LYS A 51 -7.75 2.49 14.81
C LYS A 51 -8.23 3.27 13.58
N GLN A 52 -7.39 3.41 12.55
CA GLN A 52 -7.75 4.11 11.31
C GLN A 52 -8.84 3.34 10.52
N PHE A 53 -8.70 2.03 10.32
CA PHE A 53 -9.72 1.24 9.64
C PHE A 53 -11.06 1.23 10.38
N ALA A 54 -11.06 1.08 11.72
CA ALA A 54 -12.28 1.14 12.52
C ALA A 54 -13.01 2.48 12.35
N ASN A 55 -12.28 3.60 12.42
CA ASN A 55 -12.83 4.94 12.17
C ASN A 55 -13.37 5.10 10.74
N GLY A 56 -12.66 4.57 9.74
CA GLY A 56 -13.08 4.60 8.34
C GLY A 56 -14.36 3.81 8.08
N PHE A 57 -14.42 2.55 8.54
CA PHE A 57 -15.60 1.69 8.40
C PHE A 57 -16.80 2.21 9.20
N PHE A 58 -16.61 2.75 10.40
CA PHE A 58 -17.69 3.37 11.17
C PHE A 58 -18.26 4.61 10.45
N SER A 59 -17.38 5.45 9.89
CA SER A 59 -17.77 6.63 9.11
C SER A 59 -18.49 6.25 7.81
N LEU A 60 -18.05 5.19 7.13
CA LEU A 60 -18.72 4.62 5.96
C LEU A 60 -20.09 4.01 6.29
N ALA A 61 -20.21 3.28 7.40
CA ALA A 61 -21.48 2.74 7.88
C ALA A 61 -22.48 3.87 8.20
N ARG A 62 -22.01 4.95 8.86
CA ARG A 62 -22.81 6.16 9.09
C ARG A 62 -23.22 6.85 7.79
N ALA A 63 -22.32 6.95 6.81
CA ALA A 63 -22.66 7.49 5.48
C ALA A 63 -23.78 6.67 4.83
N ASN A 64 -23.63 5.34 4.78
CA ASN A 64 -24.61 4.41 4.24
C ASN A 64 -25.97 4.46 4.95
N HIS A 65 -25.99 4.64 6.28
CA HIS A 65 -27.24 4.79 7.04
C HIS A 65 -27.95 6.13 6.76
N SER A 66 -27.19 7.20 6.50
CA SER A 66 -27.73 8.53 6.17
C SER A 66 -28.08 8.74 4.69
N CYS A 67 -27.86 7.72 3.84
CA CYS A 67 -28.08 7.83 2.40
C CYS A 67 -29.58 7.71 2.07
N PRO A 68 -30.10 8.41 1.04
CA PRO A 68 -31.47 8.22 0.56
C PRO A 68 -31.77 6.75 0.19
N PRO A 69 -33.03 6.29 0.34
CA PRO A 69 -33.39 4.91 0.02
C PRO A 69 -33.07 4.55 -1.43
N GLY A 70 -32.54 3.35 -1.64
CA GLY A 70 -32.07 2.88 -2.95
C GLY A 70 -30.63 3.27 -3.30
N ARG A 71 -29.88 3.94 -2.41
CA ARG A 71 -28.49 4.33 -2.66
C ARG A 71 -27.54 3.86 -1.55
N ARG A 72 -26.41 3.28 -1.93
CA ARG A 72 -25.32 2.89 -1.01
C ARG A 72 -23.97 3.33 -1.59
N TYR A 73 -23.03 3.67 -0.72
CA TYR A 73 -21.64 3.93 -1.09
C TYR A 73 -20.93 2.57 -1.17
N GLY A 74 -20.72 2.10 -2.41
CA GLY A 74 -20.17 0.79 -2.73
C GLY A 74 -19.79 0.68 -4.21
N GLU A 75 -19.44 -0.54 -4.63
CA GLU A 75 -18.86 -0.86 -5.94
C GLU A 75 -19.75 -0.50 -7.13
N ASP A 76 -21.08 -0.59 -6.97
CA ASP A 76 -22.11 -0.23 -7.97
C ASP A 76 -21.99 1.21 -8.54
N TYR A 77 -21.20 2.08 -7.89
CA TYR A 77 -20.96 3.47 -8.28
C TYR A 77 -19.50 3.78 -8.64
N TYR A 78 -18.63 2.77 -8.78
CA TYR A 78 -17.26 3.01 -9.24
C TYR A 78 -17.26 3.35 -10.75
N ASP A 79 -16.47 4.34 -11.16
CA ASP A 79 -16.25 4.63 -12.58
C ASP A 79 -15.35 3.54 -13.17
N GLU A 80 -15.77 2.91 -14.27
CA GLU A 80 -14.99 1.86 -14.96
C GLU A 80 -13.59 2.34 -15.39
N ARG A 81 -13.39 3.67 -15.47
CA ARG A 81 -12.10 4.32 -15.78
C ARG A 81 -11.29 4.65 -14.52
N MET A 82 -11.59 4.02 -13.38
CA MET A 82 -10.87 4.17 -12.12
C MET A 82 -9.36 3.91 -12.30
N LYS A 83 -8.56 4.97 -12.09
CA LYS A 83 -7.09 4.88 -11.99
C LYS A 83 -6.68 4.94 -10.51
N ALA A 84 -5.63 4.21 -10.14
CA ALA A 84 -5.08 4.26 -8.78
C ALA A 84 -4.52 5.66 -8.48
N THR A 85 -5.08 6.33 -7.45
CA THR A 85 -4.61 7.67 -7.02
C THR A 85 -3.32 7.61 -6.20
N ARG A 86 -2.91 6.41 -5.77
CA ARG A 86 -1.73 6.16 -4.94
C ARG A 86 -1.05 4.87 -5.32
N GLN A 87 0.28 4.88 -5.25
CA GLN A 87 1.17 3.74 -5.45
C GLN A 87 2.14 3.64 -4.28
N VAL A 88 2.69 2.44 -4.06
CA VAL A 88 3.82 2.23 -3.15
C VAL A 88 5.06 2.06 -4.01
N GLU A 89 6.00 2.99 -3.88
CA GLU A 89 7.34 2.89 -4.42
C GLU A 89 8.20 2.09 -3.43
N ILE A 90 8.97 1.13 -3.95
CA ILE A 90 9.88 0.28 -3.18
C ILE A 90 11.29 0.63 -3.60
N THR A 91 12.04 1.33 -2.75
CA THR A 91 13.43 1.69 -3.00
C THR A 91 14.35 0.75 -2.23
N MET A 92 15.28 0.12 -2.94
CA MET A 92 16.33 -0.71 -2.32
C MET A 92 17.41 0.23 -1.74
N THR A 93 17.42 0.42 -0.42
CA THR A 93 18.46 1.21 0.24
C THR A 93 19.65 0.33 0.59
N ALA A 94 20.62 0.23 -0.33
CA ALA A 94 21.95 -0.25 0.02
C ALA A 94 22.58 0.71 1.03
N THR A 95 22.78 0.25 2.27
CA THR A 95 23.36 1.06 3.35
C THR A 95 24.86 1.24 3.14
N ALA A 96 25.23 2.23 2.33
CA ALA A 96 26.62 2.61 2.05
C ALA A 96 27.30 3.32 3.25
N ASP A 97 27.19 2.76 4.45
CA ASP A 97 27.89 3.24 5.65
C ASP A 97 29.32 2.68 5.67
N ARG A 98 30.21 3.40 4.99
CA ARG A 98 31.54 2.95 4.55
C ARG A 98 32.58 2.82 5.67
N LEU A 99 32.16 2.66 6.93
CA LEU A 99 33.00 2.72 8.12
C LEU A 99 32.87 1.54 9.10
N LYS A 100 32.00 0.54 8.83
CA LYS A 100 32.02 -0.74 9.54
C LYS A 100 31.94 -1.92 8.59
N ALA A 101 32.92 -2.81 8.68
CA ALA A 101 32.96 -4.04 7.89
C ALA A 101 31.93 -5.06 8.41
N SER A 102 30.72 -4.95 7.89
CA SER A 102 29.68 -5.98 7.93
C SER A 102 29.05 -6.08 6.54
N PRO A 103 28.63 -7.26 6.06
CA PRO A 103 28.20 -7.43 4.67
C PRO A 103 27.01 -6.51 4.33
N ASP A 104 27.06 -5.91 3.14
CA ASP A 104 25.97 -5.13 2.55
C ASP A 104 24.65 -5.88 2.66
N VAL A 105 23.66 -5.28 3.32
CA VAL A 105 22.27 -5.74 3.25
C VAL A 105 21.39 -4.58 2.85
N SER A 106 20.75 -4.72 1.69
CA SER A 106 19.85 -3.73 1.12
C SER A 106 18.45 -3.93 1.67
N THR A 107 18.11 -3.19 2.73
CA THR A 107 16.73 -3.13 3.22
C THR A 107 15.82 -2.48 2.17
N PRO A 108 14.61 -3.03 1.90
CA PRO A 108 13.62 -2.35 1.07
C PRO A 108 12.91 -1.27 1.88
N ALA A 109 13.07 -0.01 1.48
CA ALA A 109 12.30 1.11 2.00
C ALA A 109 11.00 1.27 1.18
N PHE A 110 9.86 1.34 1.87
CA PHE A 110 8.54 1.46 1.27
C PHE A 110 8.01 2.88 1.44
N LYS A 111 7.59 3.52 0.34
CA LYS A 111 7.09 4.90 0.35
C LYS A 111 5.83 5.03 -0.49
N THR A 112 4.74 5.55 0.09
CA THR A 112 3.53 5.86 -0.68
C THR A 112 3.72 7.14 -1.47
N VAL A 113 3.53 7.07 -2.79
CA VAL A 113 3.51 8.19 -3.73
C VAL A 113 2.07 8.43 -4.17
N THR A 114 1.61 9.68 -4.15
CA THR A 114 0.29 10.06 -4.70
C THR A 114 0.47 10.43 -6.16
N ILE A 115 -0.34 9.86 -7.05
CA ILE A 115 -0.29 10.14 -8.49
C ILE A 115 -1.30 11.23 -8.80
N GLU A 116 -0.81 12.38 -9.26
CA GLU A 116 -1.65 13.38 -9.91
C GLU A 116 -1.85 12.99 -11.38
N THR A 117 -2.93 12.26 -11.68
CA THR A 117 -3.31 11.97 -13.07
C THR A 117 -3.72 13.25 -13.78
N LYS A 118 -2.82 13.80 -14.61
CA LYS A 118 -3.21 14.74 -15.66
C LYS A 118 -4.18 14.04 -16.63
N PRO A 119 -5.23 14.72 -17.11
CA PRO A 119 -6.16 14.11 -18.06
C PRO A 119 -5.48 13.89 -19.42
N ASP A 120 -5.45 12.64 -19.88
CA ASP A 120 -5.00 12.26 -21.21
C ASP A 120 -5.97 12.85 -22.27
N PRO A 121 -5.50 13.64 -23.25
CA PRO A 121 -6.38 14.28 -24.24
C PRO A 121 -6.68 13.41 -25.48
N ASN A 122 -6.27 12.14 -25.50
CA ASN A 122 -6.27 11.27 -26.69
C ASN A 122 -7.06 9.97 -26.45
N SER A 123 -8.37 10.05 -26.22
CA SER A 123 -9.26 8.89 -26.11
C SER A 123 -10.65 9.20 -26.69
N ASP A 124 -10.67 9.68 -27.93
CA ASP A 124 -11.87 9.88 -28.77
C ASP A 124 -11.54 9.53 -30.22
N LYS A 125 -11.26 8.25 -30.51
CA LYS A 125 -11.40 7.61 -31.83
C LYS A 125 -11.63 6.10 -31.67
N ASP A 126 -12.42 5.56 -32.59
CA ASP A 126 -12.68 4.14 -32.86
C ASP A 126 -13.88 3.49 -32.12
N ALA A 127 -15.10 3.79 -32.60
CA ALA A 127 -16.24 2.85 -32.72
C ALA A 127 -17.48 3.53 -33.34
N GLU A 128 -17.50 3.68 -34.68
CA GLU A 128 -18.73 3.76 -35.49
C GLU A 128 -18.70 2.57 -36.48
N GLU A 129 -19.87 2.22 -37.06
CA GLU A 129 -20.13 1.08 -37.97
C GLU A 129 -20.17 -0.32 -37.29
N GLU A 130 -21.18 -1.19 -37.47
CA GLU A 130 -22.50 -1.12 -38.14
C GLU A 130 -23.57 -1.90 -37.32
N GLU A 131 -24.85 -1.72 -37.64
CA GLU A 131 -25.74 -2.80 -38.16
C GLU A 131 -27.06 -2.15 -38.64
N ALA A 132 -27.66 -2.68 -39.72
CA ALA A 132 -28.69 -1.96 -40.50
C ALA A 132 -29.92 -2.80 -40.87
N GLY A 133 -31.08 -2.13 -41.02
CA GLY A 133 -32.34 -2.69 -41.55
C GLY A 133 -33.31 -3.26 -40.49
N THR A 134 -34.64 -3.28 -40.69
CA THR A 134 -35.44 -2.94 -41.89
C THR A 134 -36.90 -2.57 -41.53
N ASP A 135 -37.45 -1.59 -42.26
CA ASP A 135 -38.84 -1.14 -42.52
C ASP A 135 -40.10 -1.70 -41.79
N THR A 136 -40.85 -0.76 -41.16
CA THR A 136 -42.28 -0.30 -41.36
C THR A 136 -43.43 -1.25 -41.86
N PRO A 137 -44.75 -0.86 -41.79
CA PRO A 137 -45.47 0.17 -40.99
C PRO A 137 -46.85 -0.27 -40.39
N SER A 138 -47.59 0.70 -39.80
CA SER A 138 -49.07 0.74 -39.54
C SER A 138 -49.63 -0.21 -38.45
N THR A 139 -50.68 0.12 -37.67
CA THR A 139 -51.61 1.28 -37.55
C THR A 139 -52.22 1.16 -36.12
N ASP A 140 -52.70 2.19 -35.38
CA ASP A 140 -53.91 2.99 -35.62
C ASP A 140 -54.05 4.25 -34.69
N GLU A 141 -55.19 4.95 -34.80
CA GLU A 141 -55.70 6.16 -34.12
C GLU A 141 -56.05 5.98 -32.61
N ASN A 142 -56.08 7.01 -31.73
CA ASN A 142 -57.01 8.15 -31.83
C ASN A 142 -56.73 9.38 -30.90
N GLN A 143 -56.87 10.57 -31.50
CA GLN A 143 -57.25 11.92 -30.97
C GLN A 143 -56.88 12.41 -29.54
N ALA A 144 -56.13 13.52 -29.48
CA ALA A 144 -56.71 14.87 -29.22
C ALA A 144 -55.72 16.00 -29.57
N GLN A 145 -56.20 17.08 -30.20
CA GLN A 145 -55.37 18.21 -30.67
C GLN A 145 -55.44 19.42 -29.73
N THR A 146 -54.30 20.11 -29.51
CA THR A 146 -54.20 21.57 -29.77
C THR A 146 -52.75 21.93 -30.13
N GLN A 147 -52.56 22.72 -31.18
CA GLN A 147 -51.25 23.13 -31.70
C GLN A 147 -50.72 24.41 -31.01
N THR A 148 -49.40 24.54 -30.85
CA THR A 148 -48.57 25.62 -31.45
C THR A 148 -47.09 25.38 -31.08
N GLN A 149 -46.25 25.07 -32.07
CA GLN A 149 -44.80 25.36 -32.02
C GLN A 149 -44.52 26.55 -32.96
N PRO A 150 -43.38 27.23 -32.82
CA PRO A 150 -42.25 26.84 -33.66
C PRO A 150 -40.97 26.55 -32.88
N GLU A 151 -40.06 25.84 -33.55
CA GLU A 151 -38.94 25.12 -32.96
C GLU A 151 -37.70 25.99 -32.68
N THR A 152 -36.74 25.37 -31.98
CA THR A 152 -35.29 25.67 -32.00
C THR A 152 -34.79 27.04 -31.52
N LYS A 153 -34.07 27.00 -30.38
CA LYS A 153 -32.59 26.99 -30.45
C LYS A 153 -31.98 26.41 -29.19
N GLU A 154 -31.27 25.30 -29.37
CA GLU A 154 -30.58 24.57 -28.31
C GLU A 154 -29.50 25.45 -27.66
N ALA A 155 -29.68 25.78 -26.39
CA ALA A 155 -28.70 26.48 -25.60
C ALA A 155 -27.54 25.53 -25.24
N LYS A 156 -26.46 25.62 -26.02
CA LYS A 156 -25.20 24.89 -25.87
C LYS A 156 -24.67 24.86 -24.42
N THR A 157 -24.97 23.80 -23.66
CA THR A 157 -24.14 23.41 -22.52
C THR A 157 -23.12 22.36 -22.96
N LYS A 158 -21.97 22.84 -23.44
CA LYS A 158 -20.77 22.00 -23.59
C LYS A 158 -20.50 21.31 -22.25
N ARG A 159 -20.68 20.00 -22.15
CA ARG A 159 -20.25 19.20 -20.98
C ARG A 159 -18.73 19.07 -20.96
N LYS A 160 -18.04 20.18 -20.71
CA LYS A 160 -16.60 20.21 -20.48
C LYS A 160 -16.36 19.88 -19.01
N GLY A 161 -16.04 18.62 -18.73
CA GLY A 161 -15.92 18.12 -17.36
C GLY A 161 -15.12 16.82 -17.26
N SER A 162 -13.80 16.92 -17.37
CA SER A 162 -12.85 15.85 -17.02
C SER A 162 -12.86 15.63 -15.51
N SER A 163 -13.86 14.90 -15.00
CA SER A 163 -14.08 14.70 -13.57
C SER A 163 -13.30 13.50 -13.02
N SER A 164 -11.99 13.65 -12.82
CA SER A 164 -11.20 12.71 -12.00
C SER A 164 -9.95 13.35 -11.37
N PRO A 165 -10.11 14.01 -10.21
CA PRO A 165 -9.03 14.08 -9.22
C PRO A 165 -9.35 13.36 -7.89
N ASN A 166 -10.62 13.29 -7.49
CA ASN A 166 -11.04 12.69 -6.22
C ASN A 166 -12.15 11.65 -6.45
N PRO A 167 -11.95 10.37 -6.05
CA PRO A 167 -12.94 9.29 -6.26
C PRO A 167 -14.27 9.51 -5.54
N LEU A 168 -14.35 10.38 -4.52
CA LEU A 168 -15.63 10.64 -3.85
C LEU A 168 -16.68 11.30 -4.74
N HIS A 169 -16.29 11.92 -5.85
CA HIS A 169 -17.23 12.54 -6.79
C HIS A 169 -18.00 11.52 -7.65
N TRP A 170 -17.58 10.25 -7.70
CA TRP A 170 -18.37 9.18 -8.34
C TRP A 170 -19.72 8.98 -7.63
N PHE A 171 -19.76 9.23 -6.33
CA PHE A 171 -21.00 9.21 -5.54
C PHE A 171 -21.82 10.51 -5.65
N GLY A 172 -21.43 11.43 -6.53
CA GLY A 172 -22.16 12.66 -6.85
C GLY A 172 -21.49 13.95 -6.36
N ILE A 173 -22.11 15.08 -6.71
CA ILE A 173 -21.57 16.43 -6.48
C ILE A 173 -21.49 16.76 -4.98
N LEU A 174 -22.50 16.37 -4.19
CA LEU A 174 -22.57 16.64 -2.76
C LEU A 174 -22.13 15.42 -1.95
N VAL A 175 -20.88 15.44 -1.50
CA VAL A 175 -20.26 14.35 -0.73
C VAL A 175 -20.55 14.51 0.78
N PRO A 176 -21.19 13.51 1.45
CA PRO A 176 -21.50 13.60 2.88
C PRO A 176 -20.23 13.77 3.73
N PRO A 177 -20.28 14.51 4.86
CA PRO A 177 -19.16 14.56 5.79
C PRO A 177 -18.68 13.17 6.27
N PRO A 178 -19.55 12.21 6.66
CA PRO A 178 -19.10 10.87 7.04
C PRO A 178 -18.34 10.12 5.93
N LEU A 179 -18.68 10.37 4.65
CA LEU A 179 -17.97 9.73 3.53
C LEU A 179 -16.58 10.35 3.30
N ARG A 180 -16.43 11.67 3.53
CA ARG A 180 -15.11 12.33 3.53
C ARG A 180 -14.23 11.84 4.68
N ASN A 181 -14.79 11.72 5.88
CA ASN A 181 -14.08 11.16 7.04
C ASN A 181 -13.65 9.70 6.79
N ALA A 182 -14.49 8.90 6.12
CA ALA A 182 -14.15 7.54 5.72
C ALA A 182 -12.97 7.51 4.75
N GLN A 183 -12.99 8.35 3.70
CA GLN A 183 -11.85 8.51 2.79
C GLN A 183 -10.59 8.88 3.57
N GLU A 184 -10.65 9.93 4.39
CA GLU A 184 -9.50 10.45 5.15
C GLU A 184 -8.85 9.37 6.04
N ALA A 185 -9.64 8.56 6.74
CA ALA A 185 -9.13 7.50 7.62
C ALA A 185 -8.42 6.38 6.82
N PHE A 186 -9.02 5.89 5.73
CA PHE A 186 -8.37 4.89 4.86
C PHE A 186 -7.13 5.45 4.15
N VAL A 187 -7.20 6.72 3.72
CA VAL A 187 -6.09 7.50 3.15
C VAL A 187 -4.95 7.66 4.17
N GLY A 188 -5.27 7.90 5.45
CA GLY A 188 -4.29 7.95 6.54
C GLY A 188 -3.57 6.61 6.72
N ALA A 189 -4.32 5.51 6.79
CA ALA A 189 -3.74 4.16 6.94
C ALA A 189 -2.78 3.79 5.79
N VAL A 190 -3.19 4.02 4.53
CA VAL A 190 -2.42 3.63 3.33
C VAL A 190 -1.20 4.53 3.06
N ALA A 191 -1.20 5.79 3.52
CA ALA A 191 -0.04 6.68 3.37
C ALA A 191 0.95 6.64 4.54
N GLY A 192 0.51 6.27 5.75
CA GLY A 192 1.33 6.35 6.96
C GLY A 192 1.78 4.98 7.49
N PRO A 193 0.95 4.29 8.30
CA PRO A 193 1.39 3.12 9.05
C PRO A 193 1.52 1.84 8.22
N ILE A 194 0.87 1.70 7.05
CA ILE A 194 1.00 0.49 6.22
C ILE A 194 2.39 0.36 5.55
N PRO A 195 2.94 1.40 4.87
CA PRO A 195 4.29 1.33 4.30
C PRO A 195 5.38 1.15 5.37
N THR A 196 5.25 1.83 6.51
CA THR A 196 6.20 1.70 7.63
C THR A 196 6.16 0.29 8.22
N LEU A 197 4.96 -0.30 8.40
CA LEU A 197 4.83 -1.70 8.82
C LEU A 197 5.47 -2.68 7.83
N ALA A 198 5.35 -2.43 6.52
CA ALA A 198 6.04 -3.25 5.50
C ALA A 198 7.57 -3.16 5.63
N GLY A 199 8.10 -1.96 5.92
CA GLY A 199 9.51 -1.74 6.25
C GLY A 199 9.95 -2.53 7.48
N VAL A 200 9.27 -2.36 8.61
CA VAL A 200 9.55 -3.07 9.88
C VAL A 200 9.53 -4.59 9.68
N VAL A 201 8.51 -5.14 9.00
CA VAL A 201 8.42 -6.58 8.71
C VAL A 201 9.55 -7.07 7.80
N SER A 202 10.02 -6.23 6.86
CA SER A 202 11.19 -6.58 6.04
C SER A 202 12.48 -6.62 6.87
N GLU A 203 12.66 -5.67 7.79
CA GLU A 203 13.82 -5.61 8.68
C GLU A 203 13.83 -6.77 9.69
N MET A 204 12.67 -7.12 10.27
CA MET A 204 12.53 -8.29 11.15
C MET A 204 13.04 -9.57 10.48
N ARG A 205 12.64 -9.81 9.22
CA ARG A 205 13.09 -10.96 8.41
C ARG A 205 14.59 -10.97 8.12
N GLU A 206 15.23 -9.80 8.08
CA GLU A 206 16.69 -9.71 7.95
C GLU A 206 17.41 -9.99 9.27
N VAL A 207 16.85 -9.51 10.39
CA VAL A 207 17.39 -9.80 11.73
C VAL A 207 17.27 -11.29 12.03
N GLU A 208 16.13 -11.92 11.76
CA GLU A 208 15.93 -13.38 11.82
C GLU A 208 17.01 -14.13 11.02
N ARG A 209 17.25 -13.74 9.76
CA ARG A 209 18.27 -14.36 8.90
C ARG A 209 19.69 -14.20 9.46
N LYS A 210 20.00 -13.06 10.08
CA LYS A 210 21.30 -12.80 10.72
C LYS A 210 21.48 -13.64 11.98
N VAL A 211 20.46 -13.72 12.84
CA VAL A 211 20.48 -14.57 14.05
C VAL A 211 20.67 -16.03 13.67
N GLU A 212 19.95 -16.51 12.66
CA GLU A 212 20.09 -17.89 12.14
C GLU A 212 21.51 -18.16 11.62
N GLY A 213 22.07 -17.26 10.82
CA GLY A 213 23.46 -17.39 10.33
C GLY A 213 24.51 -17.41 11.46
N LEU A 214 24.34 -16.60 12.50
CA LEU A 214 25.26 -16.61 13.66
C LEU A 214 25.10 -17.87 14.52
N ARG A 215 23.88 -18.42 14.66
CA ARG A 215 23.63 -19.69 15.37
C ARG A 215 24.25 -20.89 14.65
N GLN A 216 24.20 -20.91 13.32
CA GLN A 216 24.87 -21.92 12.50
C GLN A 216 26.40 -21.88 12.68
N LEU A 217 27.00 -20.69 12.79
CA LEU A 217 28.44 -20.54 13.07
C LEU A 217 28.83 -21.07 14.46
N LEU A 218 27.95 -21.01 15.44
CA LEU A 218 28.13 -21.60 16.78
C LEU A 218 27.84 -23.12 16.81
N GLY A 219 27.40 -23.74 15.71
CA GLY A 219 26.99 -25.14 15.68
C GLY A 219 25.71 -25.46 16.47
N ILE A 220 24.98 -24.44 16.93
CA ILE A 220 23.74 -24.56 17.71
C ILE A 220 22.58 -24.80 16.73
N ASN A 221 22.55 -26.00 16.15
CA ASN A 221 21.44 -26.46 15.31
C ASN A 221 20.24 -26.86 16.19
N HIS A 222 19.02 -26.57 15.71
CA HIS A 222 17.76 -26.97 16.35
C HIS A 222 16.77 -27.52 15.32
#